data_AF-A0A6B3IN45-F1
#
_entry.id   AF-A0A6B3IN45-F1
#
_cell.length_a   1.000
_cell.length_b   1.000
_cell.length_c   1.000
_cell.angle_alpha   90.00
_cell.angle_beta   90.00
_cell.angle_gamma   90.00
#
_symmetry.space_group_name_H-M   'P 1'
#
loop_
_entity.id
_entity.type
_entity.pdbx_description
1 polymer ?
#
loop_
_entity_poly.entity_id
_entity_poly.type
_entity_poly.pdbx_seq_one_letter_code
_entity_poly.pdbx_strand_id
1 'polypeptide(L)'
;GGAAGNGATVVVPPKEFTPAGYDITLECQVLQSNQAGVKANVPMCAWGDDNTGVSVGIIRPETALKDPSSIDLEAAAVETAKIREEIRRPIG
;
A
#
# COMPACT_ATOMS: atom_id res chain seq x y z
N GLY A 1 0.87 5.09 -9.65
CA GLY A 1 -0.34 4.78 -8.87
C GLY A 1 -1.60 5.11 -9.65
N GLY A 2 -2.79 4.62 -9.31
CA GLY A 2 -3.21 3.81 -8.17
C GLY A 2 -4.62 3.25 -8.41
N ALA A 3 -4.94 2.15 -7.73
CA ALA A 3 -6.18 1.38 -7.86
C ALA A 3 -7.40 2.06 -7.23
N ALA A 4 -7.79 3.24 -7.73
CA ALA A 4 -9.12 3.78 -7.48
C ALA A 4 -10.15 3.00 -8.33
N GLY A 5 -10.49 1.80 -7.86
CA GLY A 5 -11.58 1.01 -8.41
C GLY A 5 -12.94 1.49 -7.87
N ASN A 6 -14.02 1.18 -8.59
CA ASN A 6 -15.40 1.40 -8.13
C ASN A 6 -15.59 0.81 -6.71
N GLY A 7 -15.59 1.67 -5.68
CA GLY A 7 -15.78 1.27 -4.27
C GLY A 7 -14.72 1.74 -3.26
N ALA A 8 -13.65 2.43 -3.69
CA ALA A 8 -12.64 2.99 -2.79
C ALA A 8 -12.31 4.45 -3.12
N THR A 9 -12.17 5.27 -2.09
CA THR A 9 -11.77 6.69 -2.19
C THR A 9 -10.41 6.92 -1.56
N VAL A 10 -9.55 7.74 -2.17
CA VAL A 10 -8.30 8.17 -1.55
C VAL A 10 -8.62 9.14 -0.41
N VAL A 11 -8.19 8.81 0.81
CA VAL A 11 -8.38 9.64 2.01
C VAL A 11 -7.08 10.16 2.61
N VAL A 12 -5.95 9.55 2.24
CA VAL A 12 -4.62 10.15 2.37
C VAL A 12 -3.95 10.06 1.01
N PRO A 13 -3.49 11.19 0.43
CA PRO A 13 -2.90 11.21 -0.90
C PRO A 13 -1.62 10.39 -0.97
N PRO A 14 -1.22 9.96 -2.18
CA PRO A 14 0.02 9.23 -2.37
C PRO A 14 1.24 10.03 -1.94
N LYS A 15 2.19 9.33 -1.32
CA LYS A 15 3.51 9.81 -0.95
C LYS A 15 4.53 8.72 -1.27
N GLU A 16 5.70 9.13 -1.74
CA GLU A 16 6.80 8.21 -2.03
C GLU A 16 7.59 7.87 -0.75
N PHE A 17 8.03 6.61 -0.70
CA PHE A 17 8.88 6.06 0.35
C PHE A 17 9.98 5.21 -0.29
N THR A 18 11.20 5.35 0.20
CA THR A 18 12.34 4.48 -0.14
C THR A 18 12.83 3.83 1.15
N PRO A 19 12.25 2.69 1.55
CA PRO A 19 12.58 2.05 2.82
C PRO A 19 14.07 1.70 2.93
N ALA A 20 14.68 1.99 4.08
CA ALA A 20 16.09 1.69 4.30
C ALA A 20 16.36 0.18 4.15
N GLY A 21 17.43 -0.18 3.42
CA GLY A 21 17.80 -1.57 3.14
C GLY A 21 17.11 -2.20 1.93
N TYR A 22 16.26 -1.45 1.22
CA TYR A 22 15.60 -1.89 -0.02
C TYR A 22 15.98 -0.99 -1.20
N ASP A 23 15.98 -1.56 -2.40
CA ASP A 23 16.38 -0.89 -3.66
C ASP A 23 15.18 -0.36 -4.47
N ILE A 24 14.05 -0.10 -3.81
CA ILE A 24 12.78 0.21 -4.45
C ILE A 24 12.16 1.48 -3.85
N THR A 25 11.58 2.31 -4.73
CA THR A 25 10.69 3.41 -4.33
C THR A 25 9.24 2.96 -4.47
N LEU A 26 8.47 3.17 -3.40
CA LEU A 26 7.07 2.81 -3.28
C LEU A 26 6.21 4.07 -3.20
N GLU A 27 5.11 4.10 -3.93
CA GLU A 27 4.08 5.12 -3.80
C GLU A 27 2.98 4.56 -2.89
N CYS A 28 2.79 5.18 -1.71
CA CYS A 28 1.86 4.73 -0.69
C CYS A 28 0.78 5.76 -0.40
N GLN A 29 -0.46 5.30 -0.25
CA GLN A 29 -1.65 6.11 0.03
C GLN A 29 -2.58 5.36 0.99
N VAL A 30 -3.57 6.05 1.56
CA VAL A 30 -4.68 5.38 2.26
C VAL A 30 -5.93 5.44 1.42
N LEU A 31 -6.47 4.28 1.11
CA LEU A 31 -7.79 4.11 0.53
C LEU A 31 -8.82 3.89 1.63
N GLN A 32 -9.97 4.52 1.54
CA GLN A 32 -11.14 4.15 2.31
C GLN A 32 -12.06 3.35 1.41
N SER A 33 -12.20 2.06 1.72
CA SER A 33 -13.21 1.21 1.09
C SER A 33 -14.55 1.37 1.80
N ASN A 34 -15.64 1.26 1.06
CA ASN A 34 -17.00 1.17 1.63
C ASN A 34 -17.66 -0.11 1.13
N GLN A 35 -17.78 -1.11 2.01
CA GLN A 35 -18.47 -2.36 1.72
C GLN A 35 -19.68 -2.51 2.64
N ALA A 36 -20.88 -2.59 2.05
CA ALA A 36 -22.13 -2.74 2.80
C ALA A 36 -22.32 -1.71 3.94
N GLY A 37 -21.84 -0.48 3.75
CA GLY A 37 -21.92 0.60 4.76
C GLY A 37 -20.78 0.58 5.78
N VAL A 38 -19.93 -0.44 5.78
CA VAL A 38 -18.73 -0.50 6.62
C VAL A 38 -17.58 0.18 5.89
N LYS A 39 -17.09 1.28 6.47
CA LYS A 39 -15.91 1.98 6.02
C LYS A 39 -14.67 1.34 6.63
N ALA A 40 -13.68 1.02 5.80
CA ALA A 40 -12.39 0.50 6.26
C ALA A 40 -11.25 1.22 5.55
N ASN A 41 -10.32 1.76 6.34
CA ASN A 41 -9.08 2.34 5.85
C ASN A 41 -8.07 1.24 5.53
N VAL A 42 -7.52 1.29 4.32
CA VAL A 42 -6.59 0.33 3.75
C VAL A 42 -5.36 1.11 3.28
N PRO A 43 -4.24 1.07 4.04
CA PRO A 43 -2.96 1.48 3.50
C PRO A 43 -2.66 0.63 2.26
N MET A 44 -2.33 1.30 1.16
CA MET A 44 -1.97 0.68 -0.11
C MET A 44 -0.67 1.28 -0.61
N CYS A 45 0.30 0.42 -0.93
CA CYS A 45 1.57 0.79 -1.52
C CYS A 45 1.73 0.11 -2.86
N ALA A 46 2.30 0.81 -3.83
CA ALA A 46 2.53 0.30 -5.17
C ALA A 46 3.98 0.55 -5.60
N TRP A 47 4.50 -0.37 -6.42
CA TRP A 47 5.70 -0.15 -7.20
C TRP A 47 5.46 -0.54 -8.66
N GLY A 48 6.29 0.02 -9.54
CA GLY A 48 6.43 -0.43 -10.91
C GLY A 48 7.91 -0.52 -11.24
N ASP A 49 8.31 -1.61 -11.88
CA ASP A 49 9.59 -1.74 -12.58
C ASP A 49 9.35 -2.04 -14.07
N ASP A 50 10.41 -2.25 -14.85
CA ASP A 50 10.34 -2.43 -16.30
C ASP A 50 9.45 -3.61 -16.76
N ASN A 51 9.14 -4.55 -15.86
CA ASN A 51 8.38 -5.76 -16.20
C ASN A 51 7.16 -6.00 -15.31
N THR A 52 7.10 -5.37 -14.12
CA THR A 52 6.12 -5.71 -13.08
C THR A 52 5.53 -4.46 -12.46
N GLY A 53 4.21 -4.33 -12.51
CA GLY A 53 3.46 -3.37 -11.70
C GLY A 53 2.67 -4.09 -10.62
N VAL A 54 2.84 -3.70 -9.36
CA VAL A 54 2.15 -4.34 -8.22
C VAL A 54 1.58 -3.28 -7.29
N SER A 55 0.43 -3.59 -6.70
CA SER A 55 -0.16 -2.85 -5.59
C SER A 55 -0.45 -3.81 -4.45
N VAL A 56 -0.05 -3.45 -3.24
CA VAL A 56 -0.24 -4.21 -2.01
C VAL A 56 -1.16 -3.41 -1.09
N GLY A 57 -2.34 -3.96 -0.82
CA GLY A 57 -3.25 -3.44 0.19
C GLY A 57 -3.10 -4.21 1.50
N ILE A 58 -2.85 -3.50 2.59
CA ILE A 58 -2.66 -4.09 3.91
C ILE A 58 -3.97 -3.94 4.70
N ILE A 59 -4.68 -5.05 4.90
CA ILE A 59 -5.98 -5.06 5.56
C ILE A 59 -5.81 -5.68 6.95
N ARG A 60 -5.92 -4.86 7.99
CA ARG A 60 -5.89 -5.31 9.39
C ARG A 60 -6.98 -4.64 10.23
N PRO A 61 -7.56 -5.31 11.23
CA PRO A 61 -8.58 -4.71 12.10
C PRO A 61 -8.13 -3.40 12.77
N GLU A 62 -6.87 -3.31 13.19
CA GLU A 62 -6.31 -2.14 13.87
C GLU A 62 -6.14 -0.92 12.97
N THR A 63 -5.96 -1.09 11.66
CA THR A 63 -5.86 0.01 10.71
C THR A 63 -7.23 0.41 10.15
N ALA A 64 -8.15 -0.56 10.03
CA ALA A 64 -9.45 -0.37 9.38
C ALA A 64 -10.27 0.77 9.98
N LEU A 65 -10.26 0.90 11.32
CA LEU A 65 -11.05 1.89 12.07
C LEU A 65 -10.21 3.08 12.57
N LYS A 66 -8.90 3.09 12.30
CA LYS A 66 -8.00 4.16 12.73
C LYS A 66 -8.28 5.43 11.96
N ASP A 67 -7.95 6.59 12.53
CA ASP A 67 -7.92 7.83 11.75
C ASP A 67 -6.93 7.67 10.57
N PRO A 68 -7.35 7.96 9.33
CA PRO A 68 -6.53 7.67 8.15
C PRO A 68 -5.20 8.44 8.14
N SER A 69 -5.17 9.67 8.68
CA SER A 69 -3.94 10.47 8.77
C SER A 69 -2.94 9.96 9.81
N SER A 70 -3.39 9.09 10.72
CA SER A 70 -2.56 8.46 11.76
C SER A 70 -2.01 7.08 11.35
N ILE A 71 -2.34 6.60 10.14
CA ILE A 71 -1.83 5.34 9.60
C ILE A 71 -0.37 5.54 9.19
N ASP A 72 0.50 4.63 9.64
CA ASP A 72 1.92 4.65 9.35
C ASP A 72 2.19 4.09 7.94
N LEU A 73 2.26 5.00 6.97
CA LEU A 73 2.56 4.65 5.57
C LEU A 73 4.01 4.22 5.38
N GLU A 74 4.94 4.62 6.25
CA GLU A 74 6.34 4.19 6.17
C GLU A 74 6.47 2.72 6.59
N ALA A 75 5.79 2.32 7.67
CA ALA A 75 5.69 0.92 8.06
C ALA A 75 5.02 0.06 6.96
N ALA A 76 3.96 0.58 6.32
CA ALA A 76 3.33 -0.08 5.18
C ALA A 76 4.29 -0.22 3.98
N ALA A 77 5.13 0.78 3.72
CA ALA A 77 6.16 0.73 2.69
C ALA A 77 7.23 -0.33 2.99
N VAL A 78 7.74 -0.38 4.23
CA VAL A 78 8.70 -1.40 4.66
C VAL A 78 8.14 -2.80 4.47
N GLU A 79 6.89 -3.03 4.89
CA GLU A 79 6.23 -4.33 4.71
C GLU A 79 6.05 -4.68 3.24
N THR A 80 5.67 -3.72 2.41
CA THR A 80 5.52 -3.92 0.96
C THR A 80 6.85 -4.26 0.29
N ALA A 81 7.93 -3.60 0.70
CA ALA A 81 9.28 -3.90 0.20
C ALA A 81 9.72 -5.31 0.59
N LYS A 82 9.38 -5.76 1.80
CA LYS A 82 9.60 -7.15 2.23
C LYS A 82 8.81 -8.14 1.37
N ILE A 83 7.52 -7.88 1.12
CA ILE A 83 6.68 -8.71 0.24
C ILE A 83 7.29 -8.81 -1.16
N ARG A 84 7.78 -7.70 -1.73
CA ARG A 84 8.47 -7.70 -3.03
C ARG A 84 9.63 -8.70 -3.04
N GLU A 85 10.50 -8.68 -2.04
CA GLU A 85 11.63 -9.60 -1.96
C GLU A 85 11.19 -11.07 -1.79
N GLU A 86 10.09 -11.33 -1.08
CA GLU A 86 9.54 -12.68 -0.92
C GLU A 86 8.92 -13.23 -2.21
N ILE A 87 8.28 -12.39 -3.03
CA ILE A 87 7.63 -12.81 -4.27
C ILE A 87 8.59 -12.81 -5.47
N ARG A 88 9.70 -12.06 -5.41
CA ARG A 88 10.75 -12.09 -6.43
C ARG A 88 11.42 -13.44 -6.38
N ARG A 89 11.36 -14.16 -7.50
CA ARG A 89 12.19 -15.35 -7.71
C ARG A 89 13.42 -14.96 -8.51
N PRO A 90 14.64 -15.20 -8.01
CA PRO A 90 15.82 -15.10 -8.83
C PRO A 90 15.67 -16.04 -10.04
N ILE A 91 15.95 -15.54 -11.23
CA ILE A 91 16.23 -16.39 -12.38
C ILE A 91 17.64 -16.92 -12.16
N GLY A 92 17.74 -18.18 -11.72
CA GLY A 92 19.00 -18.91 -11.63
C GLY A 92 19.50 -19.37 -12.99
#